data_AF-A0A3C0MHK3-F1
#
_entry.id   AF-A0A3C0MHK3-F1
#
_cell.length_a   1.000
_cell.length_b   1.000
_cell.length_c   1.000
_cell.angle_alpha   90.00
_cell.angle_beta   90.00
_cell.angle_gamma   90.00
#
_symmetry.space_group_name_H-M   'P 1'
#
loop_
_entity.id
_entity.type
_entity.pdbx_description
1 polymer ?
#
loop_
_entity_poly.entity_id
_entity_poly.type
_entity_poly.pdbx_seq_one_letter_code
_entity_poly.pdbx_strand_id
1 'polypeptide(L)' 'LYLFVSVTPHPIFHREGQHIQCRVPISMATAAMGGSIDVPSLGGSKTNIKIPEGTQTGKQFRVRGQGMPALRGQGAPG' A
#
# COMPACT_ATOMS: atom_id res chain seq x y z
N LEU A 1 -32.63 -14.29 -6.09
CA LEU A 1 -31.66 -14.49 -5.00
C LEU A 1 -30.62 -13.37 -5.08
N TYR A 2 -30.39 -12.63 -4.00
CA TYR A 2 -29.39 -11.55 -3.95
C TYR A 2 -28.36 -11.88 -2.87
N LEU A 3 -27.09 -11.61 -3.17
CA LEU A 3 -25.97 -11.73 -2.24
C LEU A 3 -25.32 -10.36 -2.07
N PHE A 4 -25.14 -9.94 -0.83
CA PHE A 4 -24.39 -8.74 -0.47
C PHE A 4 -23.06 -9.15 0.14
N VAL A 5 -21.96 -8.62 -0.38
CA VAL A 5 -20.61 -8.87 0.12
C VAL A 5 -20.10 -7.59 0.77
N SER A 6 -19.70 -7.70 2.04
CA SER A 6 -19.02 -6.63 2.77
C SER A 6 -17.56 -7.02 3.02
N VAL A 7 -16.69 -6.02 3.10
CA VAL A 7 -15.27 -6.20 3.43
C VAL A 7 -15.06 -5.87 4.89
N THR A 8 -14.54 -6.83 5.66
CA THR A 8 -14.16 -6.60 7.06
C THR A 8 -12.96 -5.66 7.14
N PRO A 9 -12.93 -4.67 8.05
CA PRO A 9 -11.78 -3.81 8.25
C PRO A 9 -10.52 -4.61 8.59
N HIS A 10 -9.39 -4.26 7.96
CA HIS A 10 -8.08 -4.84 8.26
C HIS A 10 -7.26 -3.85 9.12
N PRO A 11 -6.47 -4.31 10.11
CA PRO A 11 -5.74 -3.42 11.03
C PRO A 11 -4.70 -2.52 10.36
N ILE A 12 -4.14 -2.97 9.24
CA ILE A 12 -3.03 -2.28 8.55
C ILE A 12 -3.44 -1.72 7.18
N PHE A 13 -4.39 -2.37 6.52
CA PHE A 13 -4.71 -2.11 5.12
C PHE A 13 -6.10 -1.51 5.01
N HIS A 14 -6.21 -0.44 4.23
CA HIS A 14 -7.47 0.15 3.84
C HIS A 14 -7.66 -0.03 2.33
N ARG A 15 -8.82 -0.57 1.94
CA ARG A 15 -9.15 -0.79 0.53
C ARG A 15 -10.08 0.33 0.05
N GLU A 16 -9.60 1.09 -0.94
CA GLU A 16 -10.38 2.07 -1.68
C GLU A 16 -10.49 1.61 -3.14
N GLY A 17 -11.60 0.93 -3.46
CA GLY A 17 -11.84 0.36 -4.79
C GLY A 17 -10.81 -0.70 -5.16
N GLN A 18 -9.86 -0.33 -6.04
CA GLN A 18 -8.75 -1.19 -6.49
C GLN A 18 -7.43 -0.87 -5.78
N HIS A 19 -7.36 0.23 -5.02
CA HIS A 19 -6.17 0.65 -4.32
C HIS A 19 -6.15 0.13 -2.89
N ILE A 20 -4.95 -0.21 -2.43
CA ILE A 20 -4.68 -0.63 -1.07
C ILE A 20 -3.72 0.38 -0.47
N GLN A 21 -4.13 0.95 0.65
CA GLN A 21 -3.37 1.95 1.38
C GLN A 21 -2.96 1.36 2.73
N CYS A 22 -1.74 1.65 3.15
CA CYS A 22 -1.28 1.41 4.51
C CYS A 22 -0.46 2.60 4.98
N ARG A 23 -0.48 2.86 6.29
CA ARG A 23 0.38 3.87 6.90
C ARG A 23 1.59 3.15 7.50
N VAL A 24 2.78 3.50 7.03
CA VAL A 24 4.03 2.95 7.53
C VAL A 24 4.80 4.06 8.23
N PRO A 25 5.03 3.96 9.56
CA PRO A 25 5.86 4.91 10.26
C PRO A 25 7.32 4.77 9.80
N ILE A 26 7.96 5.88 9.50
CA ILE A 26 9.39 5.94 9.18
C ILE A 26 10.12 6.77 10.22
N SER A 27 11.40 6.46 10.45
CA SER A 27 12.22 7.28 11.34
C SER A 27 12.44 8.67 10.74
N MET A 28 12.59 9.68 11.59
CA MET A 28 12.93 11.04 11.15
C MET A 28 14.25 11.06 10.36
N ALA A 29 15.21 10.21 10.72
CA ALA A 29 16.47 10.07 10.02
C ALA A 29 16.27 9.60 8.56
N THR A 30 15.44 8.57 8.35
CA THR A 30 15.10 8.08 7.01
C THR A 30 14.28 9.08 6.21
N ALA A 31 13.38 9.83 6.86
CA ALA A 31 12.62 10.89 6.22
C ALA A 31 13.53 12.04 5.73
N ALA A 32 14.52 12.41 6.55
CA ALA A 32 15.44 13.51 6.26
C ALA A 32 16.52 13.13 5.24
N MET A 33 17.25 12.02 5.45
CA MET A 33 18.41 11.62 4.62
C MET A 33 18.05 10.65 3.49
N GLY A 34 16.80 10.17 3.45
CA GLY A 34 16.39 9.11 2.54
C GLY A 34 16.88 7.73 2.98
N GLY A 35 16.53 6.71 2.17
CA GLY A 35 16.90 5.32 2.42
C GLY A 35 15.94 4.34 1.75
N SER A 36 15.88 3.12 2.28
CA SER A 36 14.90 2.11 1.87
C SER A 36 14.21 1.52 3.08
N ILE A 37 12.92 1.21 2.94
CA ILE A 37 12.11 0.56 3.98
C ILE A 37 11.38 -0.64 3.38
N ASP A 38 11.11 -1.63 4.21
CA ASP A 38 10.24 -2.74 3.84
C ASP A 38 8.82 -2.48 4.33
N VAL A 39 7.86 -2.53 3.41
CA VAL A 39 6.44 -2.39 3.73
C VAL A 39 5.72 -3.73 3.58
N PRO A 40 4.72 -4.02 4.43
CA PRO A 40 3.92 -5.22 4.27
C PRO A 40 3.09 -5.14 2.98
N SER A 41 2.99 -6.27 2.27
CA SER A 41 2.07 -6.46 1.14
C SER A 41 0.94 -7.43 1.50
N LEU A 42 -0.17 -7.38 0.76
CA LEU A 42 -1.31 -8.29 0.88
C LEU A 42 -0.94 -9.77 0.71
N GLY A 43 0.12 -10.09 -0.05
CA GLY A 43 0.56 -11.46 -0.28
C GLY A 43 1.37 -12.08 0.87
N GLY A 44 1.52 -11.39 2.01
CA GLY A 44 2.38 -11.80 3.11
C GLY A 44 3.88 -11.56 2.85
N SER A 45 4.24 -11.14 1.63
CA SER A 45 5.58 -10.68 1.29
C SER A 45 5.82 -9.25 1.77
N LYS A 46 7.09 -8.88 1.90
CA LYS A 46 7.52 -7.50 2.10
C LYS A 46 7.92 -6.90 0.75
N THR A 47 7.57 -5.64 0.53
CA THR A 47 8.04 -4.89 -0.64
C THR A 47 8.99 -3.79 -0.18
N ASN A 48 10.16 -3.72 -0.81
CA ASN A 48 11.12 -2.66 -0.53
C ASN A 48 10.70 -1.37 -1.27
N ILE A 49 10.64 -0.26 -0.54
CA ILE A 49 10.34 1.08 -1.09
C ILE A 49 11.53 1.99 -0.79
N LYS A 50 12.01 2.68 -1.83
CA LYS A 50 13.00 3.74 -1.69
C LYS A 50 12.33 5.05 -1.26
N ILE A 51 12.82 5.62 -0.17
CA ILE A 51 12.40 6.90 0.39
C ILE A 51 13.42 7.97 -0.03
N PRO A 52 13.02 9.00 -0.81
CA PRO A 52 13.87 10.14 -1.10
C PRO A 52 14.16 10.96 0.15
N GLU A 53 15.30 11.64 0.18
CA GLU A 53 15.62 12.64 1.19
C GLU A 53 14.57 13.76 1.23
N GLY A 54 14.41 14.38 2.40
CA GLY A 54 13.41 15.43 2.63
C GLY A 54 11.96 14.98 2.47
N THR A 55 11.64 13.70 2.65
CA THR A 55 10.28 13.18 2.58
C THR A 55 9.43 13.76 3.71
N GLN A 56 8.34 14.43 3.33
CA GLN A 56 7.40 15.06 4.26
C GLN A 56 6.31 14.10 4.75
N THR A 57 5.74 14.42 5.90
CA THR A 57 4.58 13.71 6.46
C THR A 57 3.41 13.70 5.47
N GLY A 58 2.75 12.54 5.34
CA GLY A 58 1.60 12.37 4.44
C GLY A 58 1.96 12.17 2.98
N LYS A 59 3.24 12.22 2.59
CA LYS A 59 3.68 11.87 1.24
C LYS A 59 3.31 10.41 0.94
N GLN A 60 2.67 10.21 -0.20
CA GLN A 60 2.24 8.88 -0.65
C GLN A 60 3.24 8.30 -1.64
N PHE A 61 3.58 7.03 -1.46
CA PHE A 61 4.42 6.27 -2.38
C PHE A 61 3.56 5.18 -3.01
N ARG A 62 3.53 5.14 -4.34
CA ARG A 62 2.79 4.12 -5.08
C ARG A 62 3.70 2.96 -5.46
N VAL A 63 3.33 1.77 -5.00
CA VAL A 63 3.93 0.51 -5.46
C VAL A 63 2.97 -0.13 -6.46
N ARG A 64 3.42 -0.28 -7.71
CA ARG A 64 2.61 -0.89 -8.78
C ARG A 64 2.53 -2.40 -8.56
N GLY A 65 1.37 -3.00 -8.82
CA GLY A 65 1.22 -4.46 -8.76
C GLY A 65 0.91 -5.00 -7.36
N GLN A 66 0.71 -4.14 -6.37
CA GLN A 66 0.43 -4.52 -4.98
C GLN A 66 -0.99 -4.13 -4.53
N GLY A 67 -1.80 -3.57 -5.43
CA GLY A 67 -3.22 -3.31 -5.22
C GLY A 67 -4.13 -4.53 -5.39
N MET A 68 -5.44 -4.30 -5.39
CA MET A 68 -6.42 -5.36 -5.61
C MET A 68 -6.57 -5.68 -7.10
N PRO A 69 -6.85 -6.94 -7.46
CA PRO A 69 -7.20 -7.31 -8.83
C PRO A 69 -8.50 -6.61 -9.27
N ALA A 70 -8.56 -6.26 -10.56
CA ALA A 70 -9.77 -5.71 -11.16
C ALA A 70 -10.87 -6.78 -11.25
N LEU A 71 -12.09 -6.45 -10.80
CA LEU A 71 -13.24 -7.38 -10.78
C LEU A 71 -13.77 -7.76 -12.17
N ARG A 72 -13.44 -6.97 -13.21
CA ARG A 72 -13.87 -7.20 -14.60
C ARG A 72 -12.66 -7.14 -15.54
N GLY A 73 -11.98 -8.28 -15.69
CA GLY A 73 -11.09 -8.59 -16.81
C GLY A 73 -9.67 -7.98 -16.78
N GLN A 74 -8.66 -8.86 -16.85
CA GLN A 74 -7.29 -8.65 -17.37
C GLN A 74 -6.53 -7.35 -17.02
N GLY A 75 -6.76 -6.76 -15.85
CA GLY A 75 -5.94 -5.66 -15.34
C GLY A 75 -4.88 -6.18 -14.36
N ALA A 76 -3.60 -5.87 -14.61
CA ALA A 76 -2.56 -6.08 -13.60
C ALA A 76 -2.94 -5.33 -12.30
N PRO A 77 -2.62 -5.87 -11.12
CA PRO A 77 -2.96 -5.24 -9.84
C PRO A 77 -2.46 -3.78 -9.78
N GLY A 78 -3.30 -2.89 -9.20
CA GLY A 78 -3.09 -1.44 -9.15
C GLY A 78 -1.83 -0.98 -8.43
#